data_AF-A0A970SN32-F1
#
_entry.id   AF-A0A970SN32-F1
#
_cell.length_a   1.000
_cell.length_b   1.000
_cell.length_c   1.000
_cell.angle_alpha   90.00
_cell.angle_beta   90.00
_cell.angle_gamma   90.00
#
_symmetry.space_group_name_H-M   'P 1'
#
loop_
_entity.id
_entity.type
_entity.pdbx_description
1 polymer ?
#
loop_
_entity_poly.entity_id
_entity_poly.type
_entity_poly.pdbx_seq_one_letter_code
_entity_poly.pdbx_strand_id
1 'polypeptide(L)'
;MDDQQTQQPSASLNRALKLGFKGAYDSLGYVAGASFMVFLATAAVFGIMRLVLPLLPSAFGVLLIIPVLFVAWIGTVGVFYYVKKSVFHEHPAPHDTLEGIKRLAVPAVLMFVADLLISTLLIGDVAFFVLAFRSKGGIALAALSMLSAYIGLMWMLMCLYHLPVMMMQLEMESAPTPKKIIYKSFLLAADNPAFTVGLFVVIIAFATLCALPAMLGMALLFPGTAAFVLTYSLRELYIKYDVVEPESEVVEDKPWTLGD
;
A
#
# COMPACT_ATOMS: atom_id res chain seq x y z
N MET A 1 -27.36 35.13 -2.45
CA MET A 1 -26.15 34.27 -2.39
C MET A 1 -26.68 32.92 -1.98
N ASP A 2 -27.02 32.12 -2.99
CA ASP A 2 -27.53 30.77 -2.76
C ASP A 2 -26.36 29.90 -2.33
N ASP A 3 -26.38 29.48 -1.06
CA ASP A 3 -25.53 28.41 -0.55
C ASP A 3 -25.93 27.11 -1.27
N GLN A 4 -25.43 26.93 -2.50
CA GLN A 4 -25.33 25.61 -3.07
C GLN A 4 -24.40 24.83 -2.14
N GLN A 5 -24.99 24.09 -1.20
CA GLN A 5 -24.33 23.00 -0.51
C GLN A 5 -23.90 22.02 -1.60
N THR A 6 -22.70 22.22 -2.15
CA THR A 6 -22.02 21.28 -3.02
C THR A 6 -21.89 20.03 -2.17
N GLN A 7 -22.76 19.04 -2.41
CA GLN A 7 -22.69 17.76 -1.73
C GLN A 7 -21.30 17.22 -1.98
N GLN A 8 -20.46 17.22 -0.94
CA GLN A 8 -19.11 16.68 -1.03
C GLN A 8 -19.24 15.21 -1.48
N PRO A 9 -18.59 14.82 -2.58
CA PRO A 9 -18.69 13.47 -3.09
C PRO A 9 -18.20 12.49 -2.03
N SER A 10 -19.03 11.50 -1.68
CA SER A 10 -18.64 10.43 -0.78
C SER A 10 -17.67 9.48 -1.48
N ALA A 11 -16.53 9.17 -0.86
CA ALA A 11 -15.58 8.20 -1.40
C ALA A 11 -16.25 6.81 -1.56
N SER A 12 -16.18 6.25 -2.77
CA SER A 12 -16.83 4.98 -3.10
C SER A 12 -15.80 3.86 -3.27
N LEU A 13 -15.81 2.89 -2.35
CA LEU A 13 -14.90 1.74 -2.42
C LEU A 13 -15.12 0.94 -3.70
N ASN A 14 -16.37 0.72 -4.10
CA ASN A 14 -16.68 -0.04 -5.31
C ASN A 14 -16.12 0.64 -6.58
N ARG A 15 -16.21 1.98 -6.65
CA ARG A 15 -15.62 2.75 -7.74
C ARG A 15 -14.09 2.62 -7.74
N ALA A 16 -13.45 2.82 -6.57
CA ALA A 16 -12.01 2.67 -6.40
C ALA A 16 -11.51 1.29 -6.86
N LEU A 17 -12.19 0.22 -6.44
CA LEU A 17 -11.83 -1.16 -6.81
C LEU A 17 -12.04 -1.42 -8.29
N LYS A 18 -13.18 -1.01 -8.87
CA LYS A 18 -13.47 -1.18 -10.29
C LYS A 18 -12.41 -0.49 -11.16
N LEU A 19 -12.08 0.76 -10.84
CA LEU A 19 -11.05 1.52 -11.55
C LEU A 19 -9.65 0.94 -11.31
N GLY A 20 -9.35 0.51 -10.08
CA GLY A 20 -8.09 -0.14 -9.71
C GLY A 20 -7.82 -1.42 -10.50
N PHE A 21 -8.78 -2.34 -10.52
CA PHE A 21 -8.65 -3.57 -11.29
C PHE A 21 -8.69 -3.34 -12.80
N LYS A 22 -9.51 -2.40 -13.28
CA LYS A 22 -9.51 -2.01 -14.69
C LYS A 22 -8.15 -1.45 -15.11
N GLY A 23 -7.58 -0.52 -14.34
CA GLY A 23 -6.26 0.06 -14.63
C GLY A 23 -5.15 -1.00 -14.60
N ALA A 24 -5.20 -1.95 -13.66
CA ALA A 24 -4.28 -3.07 -13.61
C ALA A 24 -4.42 -3.99 -14.84
N TYR A 25 -5.66 -4.21 -15.33
CA TYR A 25 -5.93 -4.99 -16.54
C TYR A 25 -5.48 -4.28 -17.81
N ASP A 26 -5.78 -2.99 -17.94
CA ASP A 26 -5.37 -2.15 -19.08
C ASP A 26 -3.82 -2.07 -19.17
N SER A 27 -3.14 -2.16 -18.02
CA SER A 27 -1.68 -2.17 -17.90
C SER A 27 -1.08 -3.55 -17.61
N LEU A 28 -1.76 -4.64 -17.97
CA LEU A 28 -1.40 -6.01 -17.56
C LEU A 28 0.06 -6.39 -17.89
N GLY A 29 0.55 -5.97 -19.06
CA GLY A 29 1.93 -6.24 -19.47
C GLY A 29 2.96 -5.61 -18.51
N TYR A 30 2.73 -4.37 -18.07
CA TYR A 30 3.57 -3.72 -17.06
C TYR A 30 3.39 -4.36 -15.69
N VAL A 31 2.14 -4.62 -15.26
CA VAL A 31 1.85 -5.26 -13.97
C VAL A 31 2.59 -6.60 -13.85
N ALA A 32 2.52 -7.42 -14.89
CA ALA A 32 3.22 -8.71 -14.96
C ALA A 32 4.74 -8.55 -14.92
N GLY A 33 5.29 -7.70 -15.79
CA GLY A 33 6.72 -7.46 -15.88
C GLY A 33 7.31 -6.91 -14.58
N ALA A 34 6.69 -5.87 -14.02
CA ALA A 34 7.17 -5.21 -12.81
C ALA A 34 7.04 -6.12 -11.58
N SER A 35 5.92 -6.82 -11.42
CA SER A 35 5.74 -7.79 -10.33
C SER A 35 6.77 -8.90 -10.39
N PHE A 36 7.02 -9.42 -11.59
CA PHE A 36 7.98 -10.50 -11.79
C PHE A 36 9.41 -10.05 -11.48
N MET A 37 9.77 -8.82 -11.85
CA MET A 37 11.08 -8.25 -11.52
C MET A 37 11.27 -8.06 -10.02
N VAL A 38 10.25 -7.56 -9.30
CA VAL A 38 10.31 -7.46 -7.82
C VAL A 38 10.43 -8.85 -7.19
N PHE A 39 9.67 -9.82 -7.69
CA PHE A 39 9.73 -11.20 -7.22
C PHE A 39 11.11 -11.84 -7.48
N LEU A 40 11.68 -11.68 -8.67
CA LEU A 40 13.02 -12.20 -8.97
C LEU A 40 14.09 -11.57 -8.08
N ALA A 41 14.04 -10.25 -7.87
CA ALA A 41 14.99 -9.55 -7.01
C ALA A 41 14.90 -10.05 -5.55
N THR A 42 13.68 -10.18 -5.02
CA THR A 42 13.45 -10.69 -3.66
C THR A 42 13.84 -12.16 -3.51
N ALA A 43 13.51 -13.01 -4.49
CA ALA A 43 13.88 -14.41 -4.52
C ALA A 43 15.40 -14.60 -4.61
N ALA A 44 16.11 -13.77 -5.38
CA ALA A 44 17.56 -13.79 -5.47
C ALA A 44 18.20 -13.45 -4.11
N VAL A 45 17.73 -12.39 -3.44
CA VAL A 45 18.22 -12.04 -2.10
C VAL A 45 17.89 -13.13 -1.09
N PHE A 46 16.69 -13.70 -1.12
CA PHE A 46 16.30 -14.81 -0.24
C PHE A 46 17.19 -16.05 -0.47
N GLY A 47 17.49 -16.39 -1.72
CA GLY A 47 18.42 -17.47 -2.07
C GLY A 47 19.82 -17.25 -1.52
N ILE A 48 20.37 -16.05 -1.67
CA ILE A 48 21.67 -15.66 -1.10
C ILE A 48 21.63 -15.77 0.43
N MET A 49 20.59 -15.24 1.08
CA MET A 49 20.46 -15.31 2.54
C MET A 49 20.37 -16.76 3.04
N ARG A 50 19.70 -17.65 2.29
CA ARG A 50 19.63 -19.09 2.64
C ARG A 50 21.00 -19.78 2.58
N LEU A 51 21.90 -19.35 1.70
CA LEU A 51 23.26 -19.86 1.64
C LEU A 51 24.12 -19.38 2.82
N VAL A 52 23.82 -18.19 3.35
CA VAL A 52 24.52 -17.61 4.51
C VAL A 52 23.96 -18.13 5.84
N LEU A 53 22.69 -18.56 5.89
CA LEU A 53 22.00 -19.01 7.10
C LEU A 53 22.78 -20.05 7.95
N PRO A 54 23.40 -21.10 7.38
CA PRO A 54 24.16 -22.09 8.16
C PRO A 54 25.41 -21.53 8.85
N LEU A 55 25.89 -20.36 8.42
CA LEU A 55 27.08 -19.70 8.96
C LEU A 55 26.76 -18.80 10.16
N LEU A 56 25.48 -18.52 10.41
CA LEU A 56 25.04 -17.61 11.46
C LEU A 56 24.49 -18.40 12.66
N PRO A 57 24.64 -17.87 13.89
CA PRO A 57 23.96 -18.46 15.05
C PRO A 57 22.45 -18.47 14.83
N SER A 58 21.77 -19.53 15.28
CA SER A 58 20.34 -19.76 15.04
C SER A 58 19.43 -18.59 15.45
N ALA A 59 19.86 -17.80 16.44
CA ALA A 59 19.15 -16.59 16.89
C ALA A 59 19.05 -15.48 15.82
N PHE A 60 19.93 -15.46 14.81
CA PHE A 60 19.95 -14.43 13.77
C PHE A 60 19.11 -14.78 12.54
N GLY A 61 18.49 -15.97 12.49
CA GLY A 61 17.73 -16.42 11.31
C GLY A 61 16.59 -15.47 10.91
N VAL A 62 15.93 -14.83 11.88
CA VAL A 62 14.84 -13.87 11.63
C VAL A 62 15.36 -12.57 11.00
N LEU A 63 16.57 -12.14 11.34
CA LEU A 63 17.17 -10.91 10.80
C LEU A 63 17.46 -11.02 9.30
N LEU A 64 17.59 -12.24 8.77
CA LEU A 64 17.77 -12.49 7.33
C LEU A 64 16.52 -12.18 6.48
N ILE A 65 15.36 -12.00 7.12
CA ILE A 65 14.13 -11.60 6.42
C ILE A 65 14.18 -10.10 6.07
N ILE A 66 14.90 -9.29 6.85
CA ILE A 66 14.94 -7.83 6.68
C ILE A 66 15.46 -7.42 5.28
N PRO A 67 16.59 -7.95 4.77
CA PRO A 67 17.04 -7.62 3.41
C PRO A 67 16.03 -7.99 2.31
N VAL A 68 15.30 -9.10 2.48
CA VAL A 68 14.29 -9.55 1.52
C VAL A 68 13.10 -8.58 1.51
N LEU A 69 12.60 -8.20 2.70
CA LEU A 69 11.54 -7.21 2.84
C LEU A 69 11.98 -5.84 2.31
N PHE A 70 13.23 -5.45 2.54
CA PHE A 70 13.77 -4.19 2.05
C PHE A 70 13.79 -4.13 0.52
N VAL A 71 14.26 -5.19 -0.15
CA VAL A 71 14.24 -5.26 -1.63
C VAL A 71 12.82 -5.27 -2.17
N ALA A 72 11.89 -5.99 -1.53
CA ALA A 72 10.49 -5.97 -1.89
C ALA A 72 9.92 -4.55 -1.79
N TRP A 73 10.17 -3.88 -0.66
CA TRP A 73 9.73 -2.52 -0.40
C TRP A 73 10.25 -1.52 -1.44
N ILE A 74 11.56 -1.48 -1.67
CA ILE A 74 12.17 -0.58 -2.66
C ILE A 74 11.67 -0.89 -4.07
N GLY A 75 11.50 -2.17 -4.43
CA GLY A 75 10.90 -2.57 -5.69
C GLY A 75 9.49 -2.00 -5.85
N THR A 76 8.65 -2.14 -4.81
CA THR A 76 7.27 -1.63 -4.83
C THR A 76 7.19 -0.10 -4.94
N VAL A 77 8.11 0.65 -4.35
CA VAL A 77 8.18 2.13 -4.49
C VAL A 77 8.24 2.53 -5.95
N GLY A 78 9.07 1.87 -6.76
CA GLY A 78 9.14 2.14 -8.20
C GLY A 78 7.83 1.84 -8.93
N VAL A 79 7.17 0.73 -8.58
CA VAL A 79 5.89 0.34 -9.18
C VAL A 79 4.81 1.37 -8.87
N PHE A 80 4.71 1.82 -7.62
CA PHE A 80 3.77 2.86 -7.22
C PHE A 80 4.01 4.19 -7.93
N TYR A 81 5.26 4.55 -8.22
CA TYR A 81 5.58 5.76 -8.99
C TYR A 81 5.05 5.69 -10.43
N TYR A 82 5.27 4.57 -11.12
CA TYR A 82 4.70 4.34 -12.46
C TYR A 82 3.16 4.38 -12.43
N VAL A 83 2.56 3.68 -11.46
CA VAL A 83 1.10 3.63 -11.32
C VAL A 83 0.52 5.01 -11.06
N LYS A 84 1.16 5.84 -10.22
CA LYS A 84 0.76 7.23 -10.03
C LYS A 84 0.70 7.95 -11.36
N LYS A 85 1.76 7.90 -12.18
CA LYS A 85 1.77 8.56 -13.50
C LYS A 85 0.61 8.06 -14.37
N SER A 86 0.39 6.75 -14.41
CA SER A 86 -0.70 6.13 -15.17
C SER A 86 -2.09 6.59 -14.72
N VAL A 87 -2.36 6.65 -13.40
CA VAL A 87 -3.66 7.05 -12.84
C VAL A 87 -3.91 8.55 -13.05
N PHE A 88 -2.87 9.37 -13.02
CA PHE A 88 -2.97 10.82 -13.21
C PHE A 88 -2.73 11.26 -14.67
N HIS A 89 -2.86 10.34 -15.64
CA HIS A 89 -2.78 10.60 -17.08
C HIS A 89 -1.46 11.22 -17.55
N GLU A 90 -0.38 11.01 -16.80
CA GLU A 90 0.98 11.33 -17.24
C GLU A 90 1.53 10.14 -18.02
N HIS A 91 1.97 10.35 -19.26
CA HIS A 91 2.49 9.31 -20.14
C HIS A 91 3.53 8.42 -19.43
N PRO A 92 3.17 7.20 -18.98
CA PRO A 92 4.03 6.43 -18.11
C PRO A 92 4.95 5.54 -18.95
N ALA A 93 6.24 5.59 -18.67
CA ALA A 93 7.24 4.78 -19.36
C ALA A 93 7.86 3.76 -18.38
N PRO A 94 8.24 2.54 -18.81
CA PRO A 94 8.76 1.52 -17.90
C PRO A 94 10.00 1.96 -17.08
N HIS A 95 10.83 2.84 -17.66
CA HIS A 95 12.01 3.39 -16.99
C HIS A 95 11.67 4.34 -15.82
N ASP A 96 10.44 4.86 -15.77
CA ASP A 96 9.93 5.65 -14.63
C ASP A 96 9.97 4.86 -13.33
N THR A 97 9.87 3.53 -13.39
CA THR A 97 10.00 2.66 -12.21
C THR A 97 11.35 2.87 -11.52
N LEU A 98 12.43 2.93 -12.30
CA LEU A 98 13.78 3.15 -11.78
C LEU A 98 14.00 4.60 -11.37
N GLU A 99 13.38 5.54 -12.08
CA GLU A 99 13.40 6.95 -11.70
C GLU A 99 12.72 7.17 -10.34
N GLY A 100 11.55 6.58 -10.13
CA GLY A 100 10.81 6.61 -8.87
C GLY A 100 11.64 6.08 -7.72
N ILE A 101 12.31 4.94 -7.91
CA ILE A 101 13.23 4.38 -6.90
C ILE A 101 14.34 5.37 -6.57
N LYS A 102 14.98 5.99 -7.57
CA LYS A 102 16.08 6.94 -7.34
C LYS A 102 15.62 8.20 -6.62
N ARG A 103 14.49 8.78 -7.05
CA ARG A 103 13.92 10.01 -6.49
C ARG A 103 13.42 9.80 -5.06
N LEU A 104 12.84 8.64 -4.77
CA LEU A 104 12.21 8.33 -3.48
C LEU A 104 13.03 7.39 -2.60
N ALA A 105 14.29 7.08 -2.95
CA ALA A 105 15.12 6.15 -2.20
C ALA A 105 15.22 6.53 -0.71
N VAL A 106 15.60 7.78 -0.42
CA VAL A 106 15.77 8.26 0.95
C VAL A 106 14.46 8.20 1.76
N PRO A 107 13.35 8.82 1.32
CA PRO A 107 12.09 8.76 2.08
C PRO A 107 11.56 7.33 2.18
N ALA A 108 11.77 6.48 1.16
CA ALA A 108 11.38 5.08 1.21
C ALA A 108 12.19 4.30 2.25
N VAL A 109 13.51 4.48 2.35
CA VAL A 109 14.33 3.83 3.39
C VAL A 109 13.89 4.29 4.78
N LEU A 110 13.68 5.59 4.97
CA LEU A 110 13.25 6.12 6.26
C LEU A 110 11.87 5.58 6.68
N MET A 111 10.92 5.50 5.73
CA MET A 111 9.62 4.89 5.99
C MET A 111 9.73 3.39 6.26
N PHE A 112 10.57 2.65 5.52
CA PHE A 112 10.81 1.24 5.78
C PHE A 112 11.31 1.00 7.21
N VAL A 113 12.28 1.80 7.66
CA VAL A 113 12.81 1.70 9.03
C VAL A 113 11.74 2.05 10.06
N ALA A 114 10.95 3.09 9.83
CA ALA A 114 9.84 3.46 10.72
C ALA A 114 8.79 2.33 10.80
N ASP A 115 8.39 1.77 9.66
CA ASP A 115 7.43 0.68 9.57
C ASP A 115 7.95 -0.57 10.26
N LEU A 116 9.22 -0.91 10.08
CA LEU A 116 9.86 -2.04 10.76
C LEU A 116 9.89 -1.85 12.28
N LEU A 117 10.35 -0.68 12.76
CA LEU A 117 10.49 -0.40 14.18
C LEU A 117 9.13 -0.37 14.90
N ILE A 118 8.16 0.37 14.35
CA ILE A 118 6.84 0.52 14.96
C ILE A 118 6.09 -0.80 14.92
N SER A 119 6.11 -1.53 13.80
CA SER A 119 5.45 -2.84 13.71
C SER A 119 6.08 -3.85 14.67
N THR A 120 7.40 -3.89 14.78
CA THR A 120 8.10 -4.79 15.72
C THR A 120 7.74 -4.46 17.17
N LEU A 121 7.69 -3.17 17.53
CA LEU A 121 7.31 -2.72 18.87
C LEU A 121 5.86 -3.14 19.19
N LEU A 122 4.91 -2.87 18.28
CA LEU A 122 3.49 -3.18 18.49
C LEU A 122 3.24 -4.70 18.56
N ILE A 123 3.90 -5.49 17.72
CA ILE A 123 3.83 -6.96 17.79
C ILE A 123 4.43 -7.45 19.11
N GLY A 124 5.56 -6.87 19.54
CA GLY A 124 6.20 -7.17 20.81
C GLY A 124 5.29 -6.87 22.01
N ASP A 125 4.63 -5.71 22.01
CA ASP A 125 3.67 -5.31 23.05
C ASP A 125 2.48 -6.27 23.11
N VAL A 126 1.88 -6.60 21.96
CA VAL A 126 0.78 -7.55 21.88
C VAL A 126 1.21 -8.92 22.43
N ALA A 127 2.36 -9.44 21.98
CA ALA A 127 2.88 -10.72 22.45
C ALA A 127 3.18 -10.71 23.96
N PHE A 128 3.81 -9.64 24.45
CA PHE A 128 4.13 -9.47 25.87
C PHE A 128 2.87 -9.45 26.73
N PHE A 129 1.88 -8.62 26.38
CA PHE A 129 0.65 -8.52 27.18
C PHE A 129 -0.20 -9.79 27.12
N VAL A 130 -0.24 -10.50 25.99
CA VAL A 130 -0.92 -11.80 25.88
C VAL A 130 -0.25 -12.85 26.77
N LEU A 131 1.08 -12.93 26.75
CA LEU A 131 1.84 -13.87 27.59
C LEU A 131 1.75 -13.53 29.09
N ALA A 132 1.81 -12.24 29.42
CA ALA A 132 1.63 -11.74 30.79
C ALA A 132 0.22 -12.03 31.32
N PHE A 133 -0.81 -11.82 30.48
CA PHE A 133 -2.19 -12.15 30.81
C PHE A 133 -2.36 -13.65 31.10
N ARG A 134 -1.81 -14.51 30.22
CA ARG A 134 -1.90 -15.97 30.38
C ARG A 134 -1.24 -16.49 31.66
N SER A 135 -0.15 -15.86 32.10
CA SER A 135 0.61 -16.31 33.28
C SER A 135 0.06 -15.80 34.61
N LYS A 136 -0.33 -14.51 34.68
CA LYS A 136 -0.74 -13.89 35.95
C LYS A 136 -2.25 -13.80 36.15
N GLY A 137 -3.03 -13.80 35.07
CA GLY A 137 -4.47 -13.53 35.11
C GLY A 137 -4.76 -12.09 35.56
N GLY A 138 -5.58 -11.35 34.81
CA GLY A 138 -5.97 -10.01 35.24
C GLY A 138 -6.66 -9.19 34.16
N ILE A 139 -7.79 -8.58 34.53
CA ILE A 139 -8.61 -7.77 33.62
C ILE A 139 -7.81 -6.60 33.05
N ALA A 140 -6.93 -5.98 33.85
CA ALA A 140 -6.08 -4.88 33.39
C ALA A 140 -5.12 -5.28 32.27
N LEU A 141 -4.49 -6.47 32.37
CA LEU A 141 -3.59 -6.97 31.33
C LEU A 141 -4.35 -7.37 30.05
N ALA A 142 -5.57 -7.90 30.20
CA ALA A 142 -6.44 -8.17 29.05
C ALA A 142 -6.82 -6.86 28.32
N ALA A 143 -7.20 -5.83 29.06
CA ALA A 143 -7.54 -4.52 28.49
C ALA A 143 -6.34 -3.89 27.77
N LEU A 144 -5.14 -3.95 28.35
CA LEU A 144 -3.92 -3.46 27.70
C LEU A 144 -3.58 -4.27 26.44
N SER A 145 -3.72 -5.59 26.47
CA SER A 145 -3.52 -6.44 25.29
C SER A 145 -4.48 -6.08 24.15
N MET A 146 -5.77 -5.88 24.47
CA MET A 146 -6.78 -5.47 23.48
C MET A 146 -6.48 -4.08 22.92
N LEU A 147 -6.06 -3.13 23.76
CA LEU A 147 -5.69 -1.79 23.33
C LEU A 147 -4.47 -1.82 22.40
N SER A 148 -3.41 -2.54 22.77
CA SER A 148 -2.22 -2.71 21.92
C SER A 148 -2.56 -3.38 20.58
N ALA A 149 -3.44 -4.38 20.59
CA ALA A 149 -3.90 -5.03 19.37
C ALA A 149 -4.71 -4.07 18.48
N TYR A 150 -5.55 -3.21 19.06
CA TYR A 150 -6.30 -2.20 18.32
C TYR A 150 -5.38 -1.14 17.70
N ILE A 151 -4.38 -0.67 18.45
CA ILE A 151 -3.35 0.25 17.92
C ILE A 151 -2.56 -0.42 16.79
N GLY A 152 -2.18 -1.69 16.96
CA GLY A 152 -1.52 -2.49 15.93
C GLY A 152 -2.37 -2.65 14.67
N LEU A 153 -3.67 -2.90 14.82
CA LEU A 153 -4.59 -2.96 13.70
C LEU A 153 -4.70 -1.62 12.98
N MET A 154 -4.85 -0.52 13.72
CA MET A 154 -4.89 0.82 13.14
C MET A 154 -3.60 1.14 12.38
N TRP A 155 -2.44 0.75 12.92
CA TRP A 155 -1.15 0.88 12.25
C TRP A 155 -1.12 0.10 10.92
N MET A 156 -1.59 -1.15 10.89
CA MET A 156 -1.69 -1.94 9.66
C MET A 156 -2.62 -1.30 8.61
N LEU A 157 -3.74 -0.72 9.05
CA LEU A 157 -4.65 0.01 8.16
C LEU A 157 -3.96 1.25 7.55
N MET A 158 -3.16 1.97 8.34
CA MET A 158 -2.38 3.11 7.85
C MET A 158 -1.33 2.71 6.83
N CYS A 159 -0.68 1.56 7.01
CA CYS A 159 0.35 1.06 6.09
C CYS A 159 -0.16 0.90 4.64
N LEU A 160 -1.46 0.69 4.42
CA LEU A 160 -2.06 0.66 3.08
C LEU A 160 -1.83 1.97 2.30
N TYR A 161 -1.72 3.09 3.03
CA TYR A 161 -1.61 4.42 2.45
C TYR A 161 -0.18 4.95 2.39
N HIS A 162 0.79 4.33 3.08
CA HIS A 162 2.16 4.85 3.18
C HIS A 162 2.81 5.10 1.82
N LEU A 163 2.79 4.11 0.93
CA LEU A 163 3.36 4.22 -0.43
C LEU A 163 2.59 5.19 -1.33
N PRO A 164 1.25 5.08 -1.52
CA PRO A 164 0.56 6.00 -2.42
C PRO A 164 0.57 7.45 -1.90
N VAL A 165 0.51 7.67 -0.58
CA VAL A 165 0.66 9.03 0.00
C VAL A 165 2.07 9.57 -0.22
N MET A 166 3.11 8.72 -0.12
CA MET A 166 4.48 9.12 -0.42
C MET A 166 4.62 9.60 -1.87
N MET A 167 4.01 8.91 -2.83
CA MET A 167 4.01 9.33 -4.24
C MET A 167 3.33 10.68 -4.43
N MET A 168 2.14 10.86 -3.85
CA MET A 168 1.39 12.10 -3.98
C MET A 168 2.06 13.30 -3.30
N GLN A 169 2.84 13.07 -2.24
CA GLN A 169 3.59 14.14 -1.57
C GLN A 169 4.74 14.68 -2.41
N LEU A 170 5.22 13.95 -3.43
CA LEU A 170 6.32 14.40 -4.27
C LEU A 170 5.97 15.68 -5.05
N GLU A 171 4.70 15.88 -5.38
CA GLU A 171 4.22 17.00 -6.19
C GLU A 171 3.61 18.13 -5.36
N MET A 172 3.33 17.85 -4.09
CA MET A 172 2.95 18.88 -3.15
C MET A 172 4.19 19.70 -2.78
N GLU A 173 4.03 20.98 -2.43
CA GLU A 173 5.13 21.91 -2.07
C GLU A 173 6.05 21.43 -0.92
N SER A 174 5.71 20.31 -0.29
CA SER A 174 6.40 19.71 0.82
C SER A 174 7.05 18.38 0.44
N ALA A 175 8.37 18.31 0.51
CA ALA A 175 9.11 17.05 0.35
C ALA A 175 8.53 15.91 1.23
N PRO A 176 8.54 14.66 0.73
CA PRO A 176 8.01 13.51 1.45
C PRO A 176 8.84 13.26 2.71
N THR A 177 8.21 13.43 3.88
CA THR A 177 8.85 13.14 5.17
C THR A 177 8.03 12.09 5.91
N PRO A 178 8.67 11.13 6.61
CA PRO A 178 7.96 10.06 7.30
C PRO A 178 6.84 10.55 8.22
N LYS A 179 7.11 11.61 8.99
CA LYS A 179 6.13 12.25 9.87
C LYS A 179 4.87 12.68 9.12
N LYS A 180 5.00 13.32 7.96
CA LYS A 180 3.87 13.78 7.14
C LYS A 180 3.12 12.60 6.54
N ILE A 181 3.83 11.57 6.05
CA ILE A 181 3.23 10.37 5.47
C ILE A 181 2.38 9.64 6.52
N ILE A 182 2.94 9.37 7.70
CA ILE A 182 2.26 8.72 8.82
C ILE A 182 1.05 9.54 9.26
N TYR A 183 1.21 10.85 9.46
CA TYR A 183 0.12 11.72 9.89
C TYR A 183 -1.04 11.75 8.89
N LYS A 184 -0.76 11.93 7.59
CA LYS A 184 -1.80 11.91 6.55
C LYS A 184 -2.46 10.53 6.46
N SER A 185 -1.68 9.46 6.53
CA SER A 185 -2.22 8.08 6.48
C SER A 185 -3.12 7.78 7.68
N PHE A 186 -2.77 8.29 8.87
CA PHE A 186 -3.61 8.23 10.07
C PHE A 186 -4.94 8.96 9.86
N LEU A 187 -4.90 10.22 9.38
CA LEU A 187 -6.11 10.99 9.13
C LEU A 187 -7.03 10.32 8.11
N LEU A 188 -6.48 9.80 7.01
CA LEU A 188 -7.24 9.11 5.97
C LEU A 188 -7.92 7.84 6.52
N ALA A 189 -7.17 7.04 7.28
CA ALA A 189 -7.67 5.81 7.89
C ALA A 189 -8.72 6.08 8.97
N ALA A 190 -8.52 7.11 9.81
CA ALA A 190 -9.39 7.43 10.94
C ALA A 190 -10.69 8.12 10.50
N ASP A 191 -10.66 8.95 9.47
CA ASP A 191 -11.85 9.63 8.95
C ASP A 191 -12.72 8.71 8.07
N ASN A 192 -12.15 7.64 7.51
CA ASN A 192 -12.86 6.68 6.66
C ASN A 192 -12.59 5.22 7.09
N PRO A 193 -12.96 4.84 8.33
CA PRO A 193 -12.60 3.53 8.87
C PRO A 193 -13.26 2.38 8.10
N ALA A 194 -14.55 2.52 7.73
CA ALA A 194 -15.26 1.49 6.97
C ALA A 194 -14.66 1.27 5.57
N PHE A 195 -14.32 2.35 4.86
CA PHE A 195 -13.65 2.30 3.56
C PHE A 195 -12.28 1.60 3.68
N THR A 196 -11.48 2.01 4.67
CA THR A 196 -10.13 1.49 4.89
C THR A 196 -10.14 0.02 5.29
N VAL A 197 -11.06 -0.40 6.17
CA VAL A 197 -11.23 -1.81 6.53
C VAL A 197 -11.69 -2.64 5.34
N GLY A 198 -12.62 -2.13 4.53
CA GLY A 198 -13.05 -2.81 3.29
C GLY A 198 -11.90 -3.00 2.32
N LEU A 199 -11.10 -1.95 2.09
CA LEU A 199 -9.89 -2.01 1.27
C LEU A 199 -8.87 -3.00 1.82
N PHE A 200 -8.64 -3.00 3.13
CA PHE A 200 -7.73 -3.93 3.82
C PHE A 200 -8.14 -5.39 3.59
N VAL A 201 -9.42 -5.71 3.74
CA VAL A 201 -9.96 -7.06 3.51
C VAL A 201 -9.75 -7.47 2.05
N VAL A 202 -10.00 -6.58 1.08
CA VAL A 202 -9.78 -6.87 -0.34
C VAL A 202 -8.30 -7.14 -0.64
N ILE A 203 -7.39 -6.34 -0.10
CA ILE A 203 -5.95 -6.54 -0.28
C ILE A 203 -5.48 -7.87 0.34
N ILE A 204 -5.97 -8.23 1.53
CA ILE A 204 -5.67 -9.54 2.14
C ILE A 204 -6.23 -10.69 1.29
N ALA A 205 -7.48 -10.59 0.85
CA ALA A 205 -8.10 -11.63 0.02
C ALA A 205 -7.33 -11.81 -1.30
N PHE A 206 -6.95 -10.70 -1.93
CA PHE A 206 -6.16 -10.69 -3.16
C PHE A 206 -4.74 -11.24 -2.94
N ALA A 207 -4.05 -10.84 -1.86
CA ALA A 207 -2.75 -11.39 -1.48
C ALA A 207 -2.83 -12.91 -1.27
N THR A 208 -3.87 -13.36 -0.55
CA THR A 208 -4.12 -14.79 -0.29
C THR A 208 -4.34 -15.55 -1.59
N LEU A 209 -5.20 -15.04 -2.48
CA LEU A 209 -5.46 -15.64 -3.78
C LEU A 209 -4.19 -15.74 -4.64
N CYS A 210 -3.34 -14.70 -4.60
CA CYS A 210 -2.05 -14.67 -5.29
C CYS A 210 -1.03 -15.65 -4.69
N ALA A 211 -1.10 -15.93 -3.39
CA ALA A 211 -0.20 -16.82 -2.68
C ALA A 211 -0.52 -18.31 -2.88
N LEU A 212 -1.79 -18.71 -2.88
CA LEU A 212 -2.24 -20.12 -2.95
C LEU A 212 -1.69 -20.93 -4.15
N PRO A 213 -1.65 -20.43 -5.39
CA PRO A 213 -1.14 -21.18 -6.55
C PRO A 213 0.39 -21.13 -6.60
N ALA A 214 1.05 -21.78 -5.64
CA ALA A 214 2.51 -21.89 -5.56
C ALA A 214 3.25 -20.53 -5.66
N MET A 215 2.67 -19.46 -5.11
CA MET A 215 3.20 -18.09 -5.17
C MET A 215 3.29 -17.50 -6.59
N LEU A 216 2.76 -18.15 -7.63
CA LEU A 216 2.79 -17.63 -9.01
C LEU A 216 2.03 -16.30 -9.14
N GLY A 217 0.90 -16.15 -8.43
CA GLY A 217 0.15 -14.90 -8.42
C GLY A 217 0.92 -13.77 -7.72
N MET A 218 1.69 -14.08 -6.67
CA MET A 218 2.58 -13.12 -6.02
C MET A 218 3.66 -12.64 -6.97
N ALA A 219 4.22 -13.55 -7.77
CA ALA A 219 5.23 -13.23 -8.76
C ALA A 219 4.70 -12.40 -9.93
N LEU A 220 3.47 -12.65 -10.37
CA LEU A 220 2.96 -12.06 -11.60
C LEU A 220 2.02 -10.86 -11.40
N LEU A 221 1.24 -10.81 -10.33
CA LEU A 221 0.12 -9.85 -10.26
C LEU A 221 0.16 -8.96 -9.03
N PHE A 222 0.67 -9.44 -7.91
CA PHE A 222 0.39 -8.82 -6.62
C PHE A 222 0.85 -7.36 -6.49
N PRO A 223 2.16 -7.03 -6.52
CA PRO A 223 2.60 -5.66 -6.24
C PRO A 223 2.09 -4.65 -7.27
N GLY A 224 2.01 -5.00 -8.57
CA GLY A 224 1.46 -4.12 -9.60
C GLY A 224 -0.03 -3.86 -9.42
N THR A 225 -0.83 -4.91 -9.25
CA THR A 225 -2.30 -4.76 -9.07
C THR A 225 -2.63 -4.06 -7.76
N ALA A 226 -1.94 -4.41 -6.67
CA ALA A 226 -2.11 -3.74 -5.38
C ALA A 226 -1.77 -2.24 -5.48
N ALA A 227 -0.72 -1.87 -6.23
CA ALA A 227 -0.38 -0.48 -6.47
C ALA A 227 -1.52 0.28 -7.18
N PHE A 228 -2.12 -0.28 -8.23
CA PHE A 228 -3.28 0.33 -8.90
C PHE A 228 -4.47 0.49 -7.95
N VAL A 229 -4.86 -0.59 -7.27
CA VAL A 229 -6.01 -0.58 -6.34
C VAL A 229 -5.81 0.45 -5.23
N LEU A 230 -4.63 0.49 -4.61
CA LEU A 230 -4.33 1.44 -3.53
C LEU A 230 -4.22 2.88 -4.02
N THR A 231 -3.68 3.11 -5.23
CA THR A 231 -3.56 4.46 -5.80
C THR A 231 -4.93 5.04 -6.20
N TYR A 232 -5.79 4.24 -6.85
CA TYR A 232 -7.17 4.66 -7.13
C TYR A 232 -7.99 4.86 -5.85
N SER A 233 -7.78 4.03 -4.83
CA SER A 233 -8.43 4.21 -3.53
C SER A 233 -8.01 5.52 -2.85
N LEU A 234 -6.71 5.85 -2.90
CA LEU A 234 -6.22 7.14 -2.41
C LEU A 234 -6.82 8.31 -3.21
N ARG A 235 -6.92 8.16 -4.55
CA ARG A 235 -7.51 9.18 -5.41
C ARG A 235 -8.98 9.46 -5.05
N GLU A 236 -9.79 8.43 -4.83
CA GLU A 236 -11.20 8.60 -4.39
C GLU A 236 -11.30 9.32 -3.04
N LEU A 237 -10.39 9.02 -2.10
CA LEU A 237 -10.31 9.76 -0.84
C LEU A 237 -9.88 11.21 -1.07
N TYR A 238 -8.95 11.47 -1.97
CA TYR A 238 -8.50 12.84 -2.28
C TYR A 238 -9.56 13.67 -3.01
N ILE A 239 -10.42 13.05 -3.82
CA ILE A 239 -11.61 13.71 -4.40
C ILE A 239 -12.57 14.13 -3.29
N LYS A 240 -12.81 13.28 -2.27
CA LYS A 240 -13.64 13.64 -1.10
C LYS A 240 -13.10 14.89 -0.37
N TYR A 241 -11.79 15.04 -0.28
CA TYR A 241 -11.14 16.18 0.39
C TYR A 241 -10.78 17.34 -0.55
N ASP A 242 -11.25 17.33 -1.80
CA ASP A 242 -10.98 18.40 -2.78
C ASP A 242 -9.47 18.64 -3.03
N VAL A 243 -8.67 17.57 -2.88
CA VAL A 243 -7.22 17.59 -3.16
C VAL A 243 -6.97 17.29 -4.65
N VAL A 244 -7.87 16.55 -5.28
CA VAL A 244 -7.81 16.15 -6.69
C VAL A 244 -9.18 16.36 -7.31
N GLU A 245 -9.21 16.96 -8.50
CA GLU A 245 -10.45 17.15 -9.24
C GLU A 245 -11.05 15.81 -9.68
N PRO A 246 -12.38 15.64 -9.57
CA PRO A 246 -13.04 14.47 -10.12
C PRO A 246 -12.90 14.48 -11.64
N GLU A 247 -12.47 13.35 -12.21
CA GLU A 247 -12.61 13.14 -13.66
C GLU A 247 -14.08 13.27 -14.04
N SER A 248 -14.36 14.07 -15.07
CA SER A 248 -15.68 14.08 -15.71
C SER A 248 -15.99 12.65 -16.13
N GLU A 249 -17.08 12.07 -15.63
CA GLU A 249 -17.57 10.79 -16.13
C GLU A 249 -17.63 10.91 -17.66
N VAL A 250 -16.86 10.06 -18.35
CA VAL A 250 -16.83 10.02 -19.81
C VAL A 250 -18.28 9.99 -20.26
N VAL A 251 -18.73 11.07 -20.91
CA VAL A 251 -20.03 11.10 -21.57
C VAL A 251 -19.99 9.92 -22.51
N GLU A 252 -20.80 8.88 -22.27
CA GLU A 252 -20.94 7.78 -23.20
C GLU A 252 -21.18 8.40 -24.57
N ASP A 253 -20.24 8.20 -25.50
CA ASP A 253 -20.39 8.66 -26.86
C ASP A 253 -21.70 8.08 -27.35
N LYS A 254 -22.73 8.94 -27.48
CA LYS A 254 -23.98 8.53 -28.10
C LYS A 254 -23.59 7.86 -29.41
N PRO A 255 -24.11 6.64 -29.69
CA PRO A 255 -23.77 5.96 -30.93
C PRO A 255 -23.98 6.95 -32.06
N TRP A 256 -22.98 7.12 -32.92
CA TRP A 256 -23.02 8.08 -34.01
C TRP A 256 -24.23 7.73 -34.88
N THR A 257 -25.35 8.42 -34.66
CA THR A 257 -26.52 8.31 -35.52
C THR A 257 -26.17 9.10 -36.77
N LEU A 258 -25.82 8.41 -37.84
CA LEU A 258 -25.94 8.97 -39.18
C LEU A 258 -27.41 9.36 -39.33
N GLY A 259 -27.68 10.65 -39.48
CA GLY A 259 -29.04 11.16 -39.55
C GLY A 259 -29.86 10.45 -40.62
N ASP A 260 -31.13 10.23 -40.32
CA ASP A 260 -32.16 9.89 -41.30
C ASP A 260 -32.28 11.00 -42.37
#